data_AF-A0A504LAG2-F1
#
_entry.id   AF-A0A504LAG2-F1
#
_cell.length_a   1.000
_cell.length_b   1.000
_cell.length_c   1.000
_cell.angle_alpha   90.00
_cell.angle_beta   90.00
_cell.angle_gamma   90.00
#
_symmetry.space_group_name_H-M   'P 1'
#
loop_
_entity.id
_entity.type
_entity.pdbx_description
1 polymer ?
#
loop_
_entity_poly.entity_id
_entity_poly.type
_entity_poly.pdbx_seq_one_letter_code
_entity_poly.pdbx_strand_id
1 'polypeptide(L)'
;MAFACLAGVLPVSSTLAEKLIVVPPGNRFETQPAIPSASANRTRAFKTTYEEKYEKIVALLKREAKLRAHIKQVAAAYDIDPIHIVGALVGEHTYNVTAVGSVQTYYVKALSYSGLDFAFRYKGVRVQDFVKRPEFADCAQVKDNAALWSCRDRVWAEHFRGKTVDGVAYEPMTFQQAFFQPFFAGQTFGLGQISPLTALEVTDLVNKVSGYDRLTPDNPQAIYRDVMDPDRSIVYIAAIVRDAIDAYKEQGFDISGNPGITATLYNVGQPRQRAAELKAAGKGRKLPVENYYGWLVNEKLDELRSLIDSGS
;
A
#
# COMPACT_ATOMS: atom_id res chain seq x y z
N MET A 1 72.34 3.32 -7.14
CA MET A 1 71.60 2.69 -8.26
C MET A 1 71.25 1.27 -7.80
N ALA A 2 70.02 0.79 -7.73
CA ALA A 2 68.76 1.23 -8.31
C ALA A 2 67.59 0.82 -7.38
N PHE A 3 66.58 1.67 -7.25
CA PHE A 3 65.33 1.39 -6.53
C PHE A 3 64.34 0.75 -7.52
N ALA A 4 63.85 -0.46 -7.22
CA ALA A 4 62.79 -1.12 -7.98
C ALA A 4 61.42 -0.81 -7.35
N CYS A 5 60.62 0.00 -8.03
CA CYS A 5 59.21 0.23 -7.70
C CYS A 5 58.36 -0.93 -8.26
N LEU A 6 57.76 -1.74 -7.38
CA LEU A 6 56.64 -2.60 -7.76
C LEU A 6 55.34 -1.78 -7.64
N ALA A 7 54.72 -1.49 -8.78
CA ALA A 7 53.37 -0.93 -8.84
C ALA A 7 52.35 -2.08 -8.68
N GLY A 8 51.63 -2.10 -7.57
CA GLY A 8 50.49 -3.00 -7.35
C GLY A 8 49.27 -2.53 -8.15
N VAL A 9 48.79 -3.37 -9.07
CA VAL A 9 47.53 -3.15 -9.78
C VAL A 9 46.38 -3.66 -8.88
N LEU A 10 45.54 -2.75 -8.39
CA LEU A 10 44.30 -3.11 -7.70
C LEU A 10 43.27 -3.57 -8.74
N PRO A 11 42.55 -4.70 -8.52
CA PRO A 11 41.47 -5.11 -9.40
C PRO A 11 40.29 -4.17 -9.23
N VAL A 12 39.87 -3.54 -10.33
CA VAL A 12 38.63 -2.77 -10.42
C VAL A 12 37.49 -3.78 -10.49
N SER A 13 36.73 -3.93 -9.41
CA SER A 13 35.48 -4.69 -9.41
C SER A 13 34.46 -3.99 -10.32
N SER A 14 34.26 -4.52 -11.52
CA SER A 14 33.17 -4.11 -12.40
C SER A 14 31.84 -4.56 -11.82
N THR A 15 31.08 -3.65 -11.23
CA THR A 15 29.67 -3.90 -10.87
C THR A 15 28.86 -4.00 -12.16
N LEU A 16 28.38 -5.21 -12.50
CA LEU A 16 27.37 -5.39 -13.53
C LEU A 16 26.10 -4.67 -13.08
N ALA A 17 25.72 -3.59 -13.77
CA ALA A 17 24.41 -3.00 -13.62
C ALA A 17 23.38 -3.97 -14.20
N GLU A 18 22.67 -4.70 -13.33
CA GLU A 18 21.55 -5.54 -13.73
C GLU A 18 20.47 -4.64 -14.36
N LYS A 19 20.17 -4.83 -15.65
CA LYS A 19 19.17 -4.04 -16.36
C LYS A 19 17.79 -4.29 -15.73
N LEU A 20 17.10 -3.20 -15.34
CA LEU A 20 15.73 -3.28 -14.83
C LEU A 20 14.82 -4.00 -15.84
N ILE A 21 14.03 -4.94 -15.34
CA ILE A 21 13.01 -5.66 -16.10
C ILE A 21 11.75 -4.78 -16.10
N VAL A 22 11.43 -4.19 -17.25
CA VAL A 22 10.19 -3.44 -17.43
C VAL A 22 9.02 -4.41 -17.50
N VAL A 23 8.07 -4.29 -16.57
CA VAL A 23 6.86 -5.10 -16.56
C VAL A 23 5.89 -4.54 -17.61
N PRO A 24 5.49 -5.32 -18.63
CA PRO A 24 4.64 -4.79 -19.69
C PRO A 24 3.27 -4.38 -19.15
N PRO A 25 2.62 -3.35 -19.74
CA PRO A 25 1.27 -2.94 -19.36
C PRO A 25 0.24 -4.04 -19.67
N GLY A 26 -0.96 -3.88 -19.11
CA GLY A 26 -2.10 -4.77 -19.36
C GLY A 26 -2.02 -6.11 -18.64
N ASN A 27 -3.07 -6.91 -18.81
CA ASN A 27 -3.25 -8.16 -18.06
C ASN A 27 -2.28 -9.27 -18.46
N ARG A 28 -1.92 -10.10 -17.48
CA ARG A 28 -1.21 -11.38 -17.70
C ARG A 28 -2.14 -12.58 -17.81
N PHE A 29 -3.37 -12.45 -17.35
CA PHE A 29 -4.42 -13.45 -17.49
C PHE A 29 -5.51 -12.96 -18.44
N GLU A 30 -5.98 -13.83 -19.34
CA GLU A 30 -7.07 -13.52 -20.28
C GLU A 30 -8.40 -13.29 -19.55
N THR A 31 -8.62 -14.02 -18.46
CA THR A 31 -9.83 -13.91 -17.64
C THR A 31 -9.50 -13.38 -16.25
N GLN A 32 -10.47 -12.73 -15.64
CA GLN A 32 -10.31 -12.17 -14.30
C GLN A 32 -9.99 -13.28 -13.28
N PRO A 33 -8.94 -13.10 -12.45
CA PRO A 33 -8.68 -14.00 -11.33
C PRO A 33 -9.87 -14.11 -10.37
N ALA A 34 -9.95 -15.20 -9.63
CA ALA A 34 -11.05 -15.44 -8.70
C ALA A 34 -11.18 -14.33 -7.64
N ILE A 35 -12.40 -13.85 -7.44
CA ILE A 35 -12.73 -12.85 -6.42
C ILE A 35 -12.96 -13.57 -5.07
N PRO A 36 -12.29 -13.15 -3.98
CA PRO A 36 -12.46 -13.76 -2.67
C PRO A 36 -13.90 -13.73 -2.16
N SER A 37 -14.31 -14.77 -1.45
CA SER A 37 -15.67 -14.90 -0.87
C SER A 37 -16.04 -13.74 0.05
N ALA A 38 -15.07 -13.16 0.76
CA ALA A 38 -15.29 -12.00 1.62
C ALA A 38 -15.83 -10.78 0.84
N SER A 39 -15.29 -10.52 -0.37
CA SER A 39 -15.79 -9.47 -1.26
C SER A 39 -17.21 -9.78 -1.72
N ALA A 40 -17.49 -11.03 -2.10
CA ALA A 40 -18.84 -11.45 -2.51
C ALA A 40 -19.86 -11.33 -1.37
N ASN A 41 -19.48 -11.69 -0.15
CA ASN A 41 -20.30 -11.60 1.05
C ASN A 41 -20.67 -10.14 1.35
N ARG A 42 -19.70 -9.21 1.29
CA ARG A 42 -19.96 -7.77 1.48
C ARG A 42 -20.91 -7.23 0.41
N THR A 43 -20.65 -7.51 -0.86
CA THR A 43 -21.51 -7.08 -1.98
C THR A 43 -22.96 -7.54 -1.80
N ARG A 44 -23.18 -8.81 -1.40
CA ARG A 44 -24.52 -9.31 -1.07
C ARG A 44 -25.15 -8.62 0.15
N ALA A 45 -24.38 -8.39 1.21
CA ALA A 45 -24.87 -7.72 2.42
C ALA A 45 -25.34 -6.28 2.13
N PHE A 46 -24.69 -5.58 1.20
CA PHE A 46 -25.08 -4.24 0.75
C PHE A 46 -26.11 -4.22 -0.39
N LYS A 47 -26.63 -5.39 -0.80
CA LYS A 47 -27.63 -5.52 -1.88
C LYS A 47 -27.25 -4.77 -3.15
N THR A 48 -26.02 -4.96 -3.62
CA THR A 48 -25.48 -4.30 -4.82
C THR A 48 -24.69 -5.32 -5.66
N THR A 49 -24.21 -4.93 -6.84
CA THR A 49 -23.30 -5.73 -7.69
C THR A 49 -21.92 -5.09 -7.82
N TYR A 50 -20.96 -5.78 -8.42
CA TYR A 50 -19.65 -5.17 -8.69
C TYR A 50 -19.75 -4.08 -9.76
N GLU A 51 -20.60 -4.29 -10.76
CA GLU A 51 -20.87 -3.35 -11.85
C GLU A 51 -21.46 -2.04 -11.30
N GLU A 52 -22.49 -2.11 -10.46
CA GLU A 52 -23.08 -0.93 -9.82
C GLU A 52 -22.07 -0.17 -8.95
N LYS A 53 -21.19 -0.91 -8.27
CA LYS A 53 -20.14 -0.32 -7.43
C LYS A 53 -19.07 0.38 -8.26
N TYR A 54 -18.66 -0.24 -9.37
CA TYR A 54 -17.76 0.34 -10.37
C TYR A 54 -18.35 1.63 -10.95
N GLU A 55 -19.60 1.59 -11.41
CA GLU A 55 -20.30 2.75 -11.97
C GLU A 55 -20.37 3.91 -10.97
N LYS A 56 -20.61 3.62 -9.68
CA LYS A 56 -20.65 4.65 -8.63
C LYS A 56 -19.31 5.35 -8.43
N ILE A 57 -18.19 4.63 -8.39
CA ILE A 57 -16.87 5.25 -8.23
C ILE A 57 -16.47 6.02 -9.49
N VAL A 58 -16.73 5.48 -10.68
CA VAL A 58 -16.50 6.19 -11.95
C VAL A 58 -17.33 7.47 -12.02
N ALA A 59 -18.61 7.43 -11.64
CA ALA A 59 -19.48 8.60 -11.61
C ALA A 59 -19.01 9.65 -10.59
N LEU A 60 -18.53 9.23 -9.42
CA LEU A 60 -17.91 10.13 -8.44
C LEU A 60 -16.67 10.80 -9.05
N LEU A 61 -15.74 10.02 -9.58
CA LEU A 61 -14.53 10.56 -10.20
C LEU A 61 -14.85 11.52 -11.35
N LYS A 62 -15.84 11.20 -12.18
CA LYS A 62 -16.29 12.05 -13.31
C LYS A 62 -16.91 13.38 -12.85
N ARG A 63 -17.66 13.38 -11.75
CA ARG A 63 -18.35 14.59 -11.24
C ARG A 63 -17.42 15.50 -10.43
N GLU A 64 -16.52 14.92 -9.64
CA GLU A 64 -15.71 15.65 -8.67
C GLU A 64 -14.43 16.23 -9.33
N ALA A 65 -14.56 17.33 -10.07
CA ALA A 65 -13.44 17.94 -10.80
C ALA A 65 -12.27 18.35 -9.87
N LYS A 66 -12.58 18.84 -8.66
CA LYS A 66 -11.56 19.18 -7.65
C LYS A 66 -10.76 17.95 -7.20
N LEU A 67 -11.44 16.82 -6.99
CA LEU A 67 -10.78 15.56 -6.66
C LEU A 67 -9.84 15.13 -7.78
N ARG A 68 -10.27 15.21 -9.05
CA ARG A 68 -9.40 14.88 -10.19
C ARG A 68 -8.19 15.79 -10.30
N ALA A 69 -8.38 17.10 -10.10
CA ALA A 69 -7.27 18.06 -10.10
C ALA A 69 -6.26 17.75 -8.98
N HIS A 70 -6.75 17.44 -7.78
CA HIS A 70 -5.91 17.05 -6.65
C HIS A 70 -5.16 15.74 -6.90
N ILE A 71 -5.82 14.72 -7.48
CA ILE A 71 -5.17 13.48 -7.90
C ILE A 71 -4.00 13.76 -8.85
N LYS A 72 -4.20 14.60 -9.88
CA LYS A 72 -3.13 14.98 -10.83
C LYS A 72 -1.97 15.69 -10.12
N GLN A 73 -2.28 16.67 -9.26
CA GLN A 73 -1.29 17.44 -8.52
C GLN A 73 -0.44 16.55 -7.62
N VAL A 74 -1.08 15.67 -6.84
CA VAL A 74 -0.39 14.75 -5.93
C VAL A 74 0.42 13.73 -6.73
N ALA A 75 -0.13 13.14 -7.79
CA ALA A 75 0.59 12.18 -8.62
C ALA A 75 1.89 12.78 -9.19
N ALA A 76 1.83 14.03 -9.66
CA ALA A 76 3.02 14.76 -10.12
C ALA A 76 4.04 14.98 -8.99
N ALA A 77 3.61 15.33 -7.79
CA ALA A 77 4.52 15.52 -6.64
C ALA A 77 5.24 14.23 -6.22
N TYR A 78 4.61 13.08 -6.44
CA TYR A 78 5.15 11.75 -6.10
C TYR A 78 5.84 11.04 -7.28
N ASP A 79 5.94 11.69 -8.45
CA ASP A 79 6.51 11.12 -9.66
C ASP A 79 5.88 9.77 -10.05
N ILE A 80 4.54 9.77 -10.13
CA ILE A 80 3.73 8.63 -10.60
C ILE A 80 2.67 9.11 -11.60
N ASP A 81 2.24 8.23 -12.52
CA ASP A 81 1.08 8.50 -13.39
C ASP A 81 -0.20 8.54 -12.51
N PRO A 82 -1.06 9.59 -12.61
CA PRO A 82 -2.31 9.68 -11.84
C PRO A 82 -3.24 8.47 -12.00
N ILE A 83 -3.09 7.68 -13.08
CA ILE A 83 -3.83 6.45 -13.28
C ILE A 83 -3.63 5.43 -12.16
N HIS A 84 -2.49 5.43 -11.47
CA HIS A 84 -2.24 4.52 -10.36
C HIS A 84 -3.11 4.85 -9.14
N ILE A 85 -3.33 6.14 -8.85
CA ILE A 85 -4.23 6.59 -7.78
C ILE A 85 -5.67 6.25 -8.15
N VAL A 86 -6.07 6.52 -9.40
CA VAL A 86 -7.40 6.16 -9.90
C VAL A 86 -7.64 4.65 -9.83
N GLY A 87 -6.66 3.85 -10.24
CA GLY A 87 -6.73 2.39 -10.19
C GLY A 87 -6.91 1.85 -8.77
N ALA A 88 -6.19 2.40 -7.79
CA ALA A 88 -6.36 2.06 -6.38
C ALA A 88 -7.80 2.36 -5.89
N LEU A 89 -8.30 3.57 -6.16
CA LEU A 89 -9.67 3.97 -5.79
C LEU A 89 -10.72 3.06 -6.43
N VAL A 90 -10.60 2.81 -7.74
CA VAL A 90 -11.56 1.99 -8.49
C VAL A 90 -11.57 0.56 -7.99
N GLY A 91 -10.41 -0.06 -7.77
CA GLY A 91 -10.33 -1.41 -7.22
C GLY A 91 -11.03 -1.50 -5.85
N GLU A 92 -10.67 -0.61 -4.92
CA GLU A 92 -11.21 -0.60 -3.55
C GLU A 92 -12.73 -0.40 -3.54
N HIS A 93 -13.22 0.57 -4.31
CA HIS A 93 -14.64 0.88 -4.37
C HIS A 93 -15.46 -0.09 -5.24
N THR A 94 -14.82 -0.93 -6.04
CA THR A 94 -15.51 -2.00 -6.76
C THR A 94 -15.65 -3.24 -5.89
N TYR A 95 -14.60 -3.66 -5.18
CA TYR A 95 -14.57 -4.98 -4.55
C TYR A 95 -14.56 -5.00 -3.02
N ASN A 96 -14.21 -3.90 -2.34
CA ASN A 96 -14.16 -3.87 -0.88
C ASN A 96 -15.32 -3.08 -0.28
N VAL A 97 -15.49 -1.84 -0.70
CA VAL A 97 -16.51 -0.92 -0.19
C VAL A 97 -17.31 -0.33 -1.33
N THR A 98 -18.43 0.34 -1.05
CA THR A 98 -19.19 1.07 -2.07
C THR A 98 -18.89 2.56 -1.89
N ALA A 99 -18.60 3.26 -3.00
CA ALA A 99 -18.48 4.72 -2.97
C ALA A 99 -19.77 5.34 -2.42
N VAL A 100 -19.63 6.27 -1.47
CA VAL A 100 -20.76 7.02 -0.92
C VAL A 100 -20.95 8.32 -1.70
N GLY A 101 -22.20 8.79 -1.78
CA GLY A 101 -22.68 9.74 -2.80
C GLY A 101 -21.73 10.87 -3.21
N SER A 102 -21.07 11.54 -2.26
CA SER A 102 -20.07 12.58 -2.53
C SER A 102 -18.87 12.50 -1.59
N VAL A 103 -17.79 13.22 -1.93
CA VAL A 103 -16.60 13.39 -1.07
C VAL A 103 -16.99 13.94 0.32
N GLN A 104 -18.03 14.78 0.40
CA GLN A 104 -18.54 15.34 1.66
C GLN A 104 -18.90 14.27 2.70
N THR A 105 -19.44 13.12 2.28
CA THR A 105 -19.81 12.05 3.19
C THR A 105 -18.58 11.44 3.88
N TYR A 106 -17.42 11.46 3.24
CA TYR A 106 -16.18 10.99 3.86
C TYR A 106 -15.68 11.95 4.96
N TYR A 107 -15.78 13.27 4.77
CA TYR A 107 -15.47 14.23 5.83
C TYR A 107 -16.37 14.04 7.05
N VAL A 108 -17.68 13.82 6.85
CA VAL A 108 -18.62 13.57 7.97
C VAL A 108 -18.24 12.29 8.73
N LYS A 109 -17.85 11.23 8.01
CA LYS A 109 -17.34 10.01 8.66
C LYS A 109 -16.03 10.27 9.40
N ALA A 110 -15.12 11.08 8.87
CA ALA A 110 -13.88 11.43 9.57
C ALA A 110 -14.14 12.10 10.92
N LEU A 111 -15.11 13.02 10.96
CA LEU A 111 -15.51 13.72 12.19
C LEU A 111 -16.06 12.78 13.28
N SER A 112 -16.65 11.64 12.93
CA SER A 112 -17.14 10.70 13.96
C SER A 112 -16.02 10.01 14.75
N TYR A 113 -14.76 10.11 14.29
CA TYR A 113 -13.59 9.50 14.94
C TYR A 113 -12.71 10.52 15.66
N SER A 114 -12.92 11.82 15.45
CA SER A 114 -12.02 12.88 15.96
C SER A 114 -12.04 13.05 17.49
N GLY A 115 -12.99 12.45 18.19
CA GLY A 115 -13.12 12.49 19.65
C GLY A 115 -12.89 11.16 20.37
N LEU A 116 -12.49 10.11 19.65
CA LEU A 116 -12.28 8.79 20.26
C LEU A 116 -10.86 8.70 20.84
N ASP A 117 -10.76 8.31 22.10
CA ASP A 117 -9.49 7.96 22.74
C ASP A 117 -9.27 6.45 22.68
N PHE A 118 -8.16 6.03 22.10
CA PHE A 118 -7.77 4.63 22.00
C PHE A 118 -6.26 4.51 21.79
N ALA A 119 -5.73 3.30 21.94
CA ALA A 119 -4.34 2.99 21.65
C ALA A 119 -4.26 1.69 20.83
N PHE A 120 -3.28 1.59 19.95
CA PHE A 120 -3.00 0.34 19.23
C PHE A 120 -2.42 -0.70 20.17
N ARG A 121 -3.17 -1.77 20.41
CA ARG A 121 -2.83 -2.81 21.38
C ARG A 121 -3.38 -4.16 20.98
N TYR A 122 -2.68 -5.21 21.40
CA TYR A 122 -3.12 -6.60 21.28
C TYR A 122 -2.98 -7.30 22.63
N LYS A 123 -4.02 -8.02 23.06
CA LYS A 123 -4.06 -8.70 24.37
C LYS A 123 -3.58 -7.80 25.53
N GLY A 124 -4.01 -6.53 25.52
CA GLY A 124 -3.66 -5.52 26.52
C GLY A 124 -2.29 -4.84 26.32
N VAL A 125 -1.42 -5.35 25.45
CA VAL A 125 -0.06 -4.81 25.23
C VAL A 125 -0.06 -3.81 24.07
N ARG A 126 0.46 -2.59 24.29
CA ARG A 126 0.60 -1.58 23.23
C ARG A 126 1.59 -2.05 22.16
N VAL A 127 1.35 -1.70 20.90
CA VAL A 127 2.25 -2.08 19.79
C VAL A 127 3.69 -1.61 20.03
N GLN A 128 3.88 -0.39 20.55
CA GLN A 128 5.19 0.17 20.86
C GLN A 128 5.94 -0.59 21.95
N ASP A 129 5.22 -1.22 22.87
CA ASP A 129 5.84 -2.05 23.91
C ASP A 129 6.08 -3.48 23.40
N PHE A 130 5.18 -3.98 22.55
CA PHE A 130 5.28 -5.31 21.97
C PHE A 130 6.51 -5.46 21.05
N VAL A 131 6.78 -4.47 20.21
CA VAL A 131 7.90 -4.49 19.25
C VAL A 131 9.27 -4.27 19.89
N LYS A 132 9.34 -4.15 21.23
CA LYS A 132 10.60 -4.11 22.00
C LYS A 132 11.10 -5.51 22.40
N ARG A 133 10.31 -6.56 22.14
CA ARG A 133 10.69 -7.94 22.47
C ARG A 133 11.91 -8.40 21.66
N PRO A 134 12.72 -9.36 22.16
CA PRO A 134 13.96 -9.80 21.51
C PRO A 134 13.81 -10.26 20.07
N GLU A 135 12.67 -10.84 19.69
CA GLU A 135 12.39 -11.30 18.32
C GLU A 135 12.42 -10.16 17.30
N PHE A 136 12.21 -8.91 17.73
CA PHE A 136 12.26 -7.71 16.90
C PHE A 136 13.62 -7.01 16.89
N ALA A 137 14.65 -7.57 17.52
CA ALA A 137 15.96 -6.90 17.67
C ALA A 137 16.58 -6.47 16.34
N ASP A 138 16.47 -7.30 15.31
CA ASP A 138 16.99 -6.98 13.97
C ASP A 138 16.24 -5.80 13.31
N CYS A 139 14.95 -5.64 13.62
CA CYS A 139 14.17 -4.52 13.10
C CYS A 139 14.55 -3.18 13.76
N ALA A 140 15.12 -3.19 14.97
CA ALA A 140 15.43 -1.96 15.72
C ALA A 140 16.50 -1.08 15.05
N GLN A 141 17.30 -1.64 14.14
CA GLN A 141 18.32 -0.91 13.40
C GLN A 141 17.79 -0.27 12.10
N VAL A 142 16.56 -0.60 11.70
CA VAL A 142 15.96 -0.11 10.45
C VAL A 142 15.42 1.31 10.66
N LYS A 143 15.96 2.27 9.91
CA LYS A 143 15.62 3.70 10.04
C LYS A 143 14.44 4.16 9.19
N ASP A 144 14.27 3.55 8.02
CA ASP A 144 13.18 3.86 7.10
C ASP A 144 11.88 3.21 7.59
N ASN A 145 10.79 3.97 7.71
CA ASN A 145 9.54 3.46 8.26
C ASN A 145 8.92 2.33 7.42
N ALA A 146 9.02 2.37 6.09
CA ALA A 146 8.43 1.33 5.24
C ALA A 146 9.16 0.00 5.47
N ALA A 147 10.50 0.03 5.49
CA ALA A 147 11.30 -1.14 5.82
C ALA A 147 11.13 -1.60 7.28
N LEU A 148 11.01 -0.67 8.23
CA LEU A 148 10.86 -0.98 9.65
C LEU A 148 9.55 -1.72 9.94
N TRP A 149 8.43 -1.19 9.45
CA TRP A 149 7.12 -1.82 9.65
C TRP A 149 6.96 -3.11 8.87
N SER A 150 7.54 -3.20 7.66
CA SER A 150 7.62 -4.46 6.92
C SER A 150 8.43 -5.53 7.67
N CYS A 151 9.56 -5.15 8.30
CA CYS A 151 10.34 -6.05 9.14
C CYS A 151 9.53 -6.58 10.33
N ARG A 152 8.80 -5.69 11.02
CA ARG A 152 7.95 -6.05 12.17
C ARG A 152 6.81 -6.98 11.77
N ASP A 153 6.15 -6.74 10.65
CA ASP A 153 5.09 -7.62 10.15
C ASP A 153 5.63 -9.02 9.80
N ARG A 154 6.82 -9.08 9.18
CA ARG A 154 7.51 -10.35 8.92
C ARG A 154 7.83 -11.10 10.22
N VAL A 155 8.42 -10.43 11.21
CA VAL A 155 8.72 -11.04 12.53
C VAL A 155 7.44 -11.55 13.19
N TRP A 156 6.34 -10.79 13.12
CA TRP A 156 5.03 -11.26 13.60
C TRP A 156 4.59 -12.56 12.91
N ALA A 157 4.65 -12.60 11.58
CA ALA A 157 4.26 -13.76 10.80
C ALA A 157 5.13 -14.99 11.11
N GLU A 158 6.44 -14.79 11.29
CA GLU A 158 7.42 -15.85 11.51
C GLU A 158 7.42 -16.37 12.96
N HIS A 159 7.23 -15.50 13.95
CA HIS A 159 7.46 -15.87 15.36
C HIS A 159 6.19 -15.93 16.21
N PHE A 160 5.14 -15.20 15.86
CA PHE A 160 3.97 -15.04 16.73
C PHE A 160 2.68 -15.61 16.13
N ARG A 161 2.37 -15.32 14.87
CA ARG A 161 1.10 -15.67 14.24
C ARG A 161 0.77 -17.17 14.38
N GLY A 162 -0.31 -17.49 15.09
CA GLY A 162 -0.76 -18.87 15.29
C GLY A 162 0.11 -19.70 16.24
N LYS A 163 1.03 -19.09 16.99
CA LYS A 163 1.99 -19.75 17.87
C LYS A 163 1.75 -19.41 19.34
N THR A 164 2.37 -20.19 20.22
CA THR A 164 2.46 -19.87 21.65
C THR A 164 3.89 -19.46 21.97
N VAL A 165 4.07 -18.24 22.51
CA VAL A 165 5.37 -17.68 22.89
C VAL A 165 5.27 -17.20 24.34
N ASP A 166 6.21 -17.61 25.19
CA ASP A 166 6.21 -17.30 26.64
C ASP A 166 4.89 -17.65 27.36
N GLY A 167 4.26 -18.77 26.98
CA GLY A 167 2.97 -19.19 27.54
C GLY A 167 1.76 -18.39 27.05
N VAL A 168 1.93 -17.43 26.13
CA VAL A 168 0.84 -16.66 25.52
C VAL A 168 0.52 -17.23 24.15
N ALA A 169 -0.71 -17.68 23.92
CA ALA A 169 -1.19 -18.11 22.62
C ALA A 169 -1.60 -16.90 21.76
N TYR A 170 -1.09 -16.85 20.52
CA TYR A 170 -1.36 -15.83 19.52
C TYR A 170 -2.17 -16.41 18.36
N GLU A 171 -3.24 -15.73 17.99
CA GLU A 171 -4.21 -16.14 16.98
C GLU A 171 -3.60 -16.08 15.57
N PRO A 172 -4.11 -16.86 14.60
CA PRO A 172 -3.56 -16.93 13.23
C PRO A 172 -3.93 -15.71 12.35
N MET A 173 -3.85 -14.49 12.90
CA MET A 173 -4.18 -13.24 12.24
C MET A 173 -2.93 -12.42 11.83
N THR A 174 -3.08 -11.47 10.91
CA THR A 174 -1.95 -10.60 10.46
C THR A 174 -1.53 -9.61 11.54
N PHE A 175 -0.35 -8.97 11.40
CA PHE A 175 0.12 -7.98 12.37
C PHE A 175 -0.79 -6.76 12.44
N GLN A 176 -1.24 -6.28 11.27
CA GLN A 176 -2.29 -5.26 11.16
C GLN A 176 -3.54 -5.69 11.95
N GLN A 177 -3.94 -6.96 11.83
CA GLN A 177 -5.09 -7.46 12.54
C GLN A 177 -4.85 -7.56 14.06
N ALA A 178 -3.65 -7.92 14.52
CA ALA A 178 -3.41 -7.98 15.94
C ALA A 178 -3.42 -6.58 16.60
N PHE A 179 -2.74 -5.59 16.01
CA PHE A 179 -2.45 -4.34 16.73
C PHE A 179 -3.25 -3.13 16.26
N PHE A 180 -3.69 -3.10 15.01
CA PHE A 180 -4.27 -1.92 14.37
C PHE A 180 -5.79 -2.05 14.15
N GLN A 181 -6.49 -2.62 15.15
CA GLN A 181 -7.93 -2.85 15.14
C GLN A 181 -8.64 -2.24 16.37
N PRO A 182 -8.59 -0.92 16.59
CA PRO A 182 -9.18 -0.35 17.79
C PRO A 182 -10.72 -0.45 17.85
N PHE A 183 -11.38 -0.71 16.72
CA PHE A 183 -12.85 -0.82 16.64
C PHE A 183 -13.31 -2.15 16.04
N PHE A 184 -12.79 -2.53 14.86
CA PHE A 184 -13.15 -3.76 14.17
C PHE A 184 -11.96 -4.39 13.45
N ALA A 185 -12.11 -5.68 13.15
CA ALA A 185 -11.03 -6.45 12.57
C ALA A 185 -10.68 -6.10 11.12
N GLY A 186 -9.43 -5.72 10.86
CA GLY A 186 -8.87 -5.45 9.53
C GLY A 186 -9.38 -4.16 8.90
N GLN A 187 -9.81 -3.20 9.72
CA GLN A 187 -10.46 -2.00 9.23
C GLN A 187 -9.51 -1.08 8.45
N THR A 188 -10.04 -0.56 7.35
CA THR A 188 -9.43 0.45 6.50
C THR A 188 -10.35 1.67 6.43
N PHE A 189 -9.79 2.84 6.13
CA PHE A 189 -10.47 4.10 6.38
C PHE A 189 -10.39 5.09 5.21
N GLY A 190 -11.36 6.02 5.19
CA GLY A 190 -11.40 7.11 4.22
C GLY A 190 -11.70 6.68 2.80
N LEU A 191 -11.49 7.62 1.87
CA LEU A 191 -11.67 7.39 0.44
C LEU A 191 -10.65 6.36 -0.09
N GLY A 192 -9.41 6.39 0.40
CA GLY A 192 -8.38 5.44 -0.01
C GLY A 192 -8.50 4.04 0.59
N GLN A 193 -9.39 3.80 1.57
CA GLN A 193 -9.41 2.56 2.33
C GLN A 193 -8.01 2.17 2.85
N ILE A 194 -7.37 3.09 3.57
CA ILE A 194 -6.00 2.92 4.07
C ILE A 194 -6.03 2.41 5.51
N SER A 195 -5.16 1.44 5.83
CA SER A 195 -5.00 0.95 7.20
C SER A 195 -4.05 1.84 8.00
N PRO A 196 -4.16 1.88 9.34
CA PRO A 196 -3.19 2.61 10.17
C PRO A 196 -1.74 2.13 9.99
N LEU A 197 -1.53 0.81 9.82
CA LEU A 197 -0.19 0.25 9.59
C LEU A 197 0.39 0.76 8.27
N THR A 198 -0.40 0.73 7.19
CA THR A 198 0.05 1.20 5.88
C THR A 198 0.34 2.70 5.86
N ALA A 199 -0.43 3.51 6.60
CA ALA A 199 -0.14 4.92 6.75
C ALA A 199 1.19 5.17 7.50
N LEU A 200 1.49 4.35 8.50
CA LEU A 200 2.77 4.38 9.23
C LEU A 200 3.95 3.95 8.35
N GLU A 201 3.78 2.96 7.49
CA GLU A 201 4.80 2.51 6.54
C GLU A 201 5.28 3.67 5.66
N VAL A 202 4.36 4.46 5.11
CA VAL A 202 4.70 5.50 4.13
C VAL A 202 4.91 6.90 4.72
N THR A 203 4.87 7.05 6.05
CA THR A 203 4.84 8.38 6.69
C THR A 203 6.10 9.20 6.44
N ASP A 204 7.28 8.57 6.30
CA ASP A 204 8.52 9.27 5.96
C ASP A 204 8.47 9.88 4.56
N LEU A 205 7.91 9.14 3.61
CA LEU A 205 7.73 9.62 2.24
C LEU A 205 6.70 10.75 2.18
N VAL A 206 5.59 10.63 2.92
CA VAL A 206 4.58 11.68 3.03
C VAL A 206 5.13 12.95 3.67
N ASN A 207 5.91 12.83 4.75
CA ASN A 207 6.59 13.96 5.37
C ASN A 207 7.56 14.63 4.39
N LYS A 208 8.37 13.84 3.68
CA LYS A 208 9.37 14.34 2.73
C LYS A 208 8.75 15.07 1.54
N VAL A 209 7.69 14.54 0.95
CA VAL A 209 7.12 15.04 -0.31
C VAL A 209 6.03 16.09 -0.06
N SER A 210 5.19 15.91 0.96
CA SER A 210 4.03 16.75 1.22
C SER A 210 4.10 17.57 2.52
N GLY A 211 5.16 17.39 3.32
CA GLY A 211 5.39 18.20 4.52
C GLY A 211 4.47 17.90 5.70
N TYR A 212 3.69 16.81 5.67
CA TYR A 212 2.86 16.43 6.82
C TYR A 212 3.71 15.91 7.97
N ASP A 213 3.25 16.08 9.20
CA ASP A 213 3.92 15.50 10.37
C ASP A 213 4.05 13.99 10.25
N ARG A 214 5.18 13.45 10.71
CA ARG A 214 5.36 12.00 10.80
C ARG A 214 4.33 11.41 11.76
N LEU A 215 3.69 10.34 11.33
CA LEU A 215 2.75 9.56 12.11
C LEU A 215 3.48 8.65 13.09
N THR A 216 2.87 8.44 14.26
CA THR A 216 3.35 7.49 15.26
C THR A 216 2.18 6.71 15.85
N PRO A 217 2.36 5.42 16.19
CA PRO A 217 1.35 4.65 16.91
C PRO A 217 0.94 5.24 18.27
N ASP A 218 1.76 6.13 18.86
CA ASP A 218 1.44 6.83 20.12
C ASP A 218 0.47 8.01 19.92
N ASN A 219 0.20 8.41 18.67
CA ASN A 219 -0.78 9.43 18.32
C ASN A 219 -1.76 8.88 17.27
N PRO A 220 -2.63 7.92 17.65
CA PRO A 220 -3.57 7.31 16.73
C PRO A 220 -4.51 8.33 16.07
N GLN A 221 -4.89 9.39 16.77
CA GLN A 221 -5.79 10.42 16.26
C GLN A 221 -5.21 11.11 15.02
N ALA A 222 -3.90 11.37 14.99
CA ALA A 222 -3.24 11.93 13.81
C ALA A 222 -3.30 10.98 12.61
N ILE A 223 -3.15 9.66 12.84
CA ILE A 223 -3.24 8.66 11.77
C ILE A 223 -4.63 8.66 11.16
N TYR A 224 -5.67 8.63 12.00
CA TYR A 224 -7.06 8.58 11.56
C TYR A 224 -7.48 9.85 10.82
N ARG A 225 -7.08 11.02 11.33
CA ARG A 225 -7.26 12.30 10.62
C ARG A 225 -6.71 12.20 9.19
N ASP A 226 -5.49 11.71 9.05
CA ASP A 226 -4.77 11.68 7.78
C ASP A 226 -5.33 10.69 6.77
N VAL A 227 -5.72 9.48 7.21
CA VAL A 227 -6.28 8.47 6.29
C VAL A 227 -7.76 8.71 5.97
N MET A 228 -8.50 9.40 6.84
CA MET A 228 -9.94 9.62 6.68
C MET A 228 -10.29 10.90 5.92
N ASP A 229 -9.51 11.96 6.10
CA ASP A 229 -9.68 13.21 5.36
C ASP A 229 -9.44 12.96 3.85
N PRO A 230 -10.41 13.21 2.96
CA PRO A 230 -10.27 12.92 1.54
C PRO A 230 -9.05 13.54 0.87
N ASP A 231 -8.69 14.78 1.19
CA ASP A 231 -7.57 15.47 0.53
C ASP A 231 -6.24 14.88 0.99
N ARG A 232 -6.10 14.61 2.29
CA ARG A 232 -4.92 13.92 2.84
C ARG A 232 -4.85 12.47 2.37
N SER A 233 -5.97 11.77 2.29
CA SER A 233 -6.04 10.37 1.89
C SER A 233 -5.43 10.16 0.50
N ILE A 234 -5.68 11.06 -0.47
CA ILE A 234 -5.06 11.00 -1.80
C ILE A 234 -3.53 11.06 -1.74
N VAL A 235 -2.96 11.88 -0.83
CA VAL A 235 -1.50 11.94 -0.60
C VAL A 235 -0.95 10.60 -0.13
N TYR A 236 -1.65 9.94 0.79
CA TYR A 236 -1.23 8.62 1.26
C TYR A 236 -1.41 7.54 0.18
N ILE A 237 -2.45 7.59 -0.67
CA ILE A 237 -2.58 6.66 -1.81
C ILE A 237 -1.35 6.77 -2.72
N ALA A 238 -0.95 8.00 -3.07
CA ALA A 238 0.21 8.25 -3.91
C ALA A 238 1.50 7.73 -3.28
N ALA A 239 1.68 7.95 -1.97
CA ALA A 239 2.84 7.45 -1.24
C ALA A 239 2.91 5.91 -1.20
N ILE A 240 1.77 5.23 -1.02
CA ILE A 240 1.67 3.76 -1.04
C ILE A 240 2.04 3.21 -2.42
N VAL A 241 1.51 3.81 -3.48
CA VAL A 241 1.84 3.42 -4.85
C VAL A 241 3.32 3.65 -5.13
N ARG A 242 3.87 4.80 -4.75
CA ARG A 242 5.29 5.14 -4.93
C ARG A 242 6.19 4.15 -4.20
N ASP A 243 5.90 3.84 -2.93
CA ASP A 243 6.63 2.83 -2.16
C ASP A 243 6.58 1.46 -2.86
N ALA A 244 5.43 1.06 -3.39
CA ALA A 244 5.31 -0.19 -4.13
C ALA A 244 6.17 -0.22 -5.41
N ILE A 245 6.19 0.87 -6.17
CA ILE A 245 7.04 0.99 -7.37
C ILE A 245 8.52 0.95 -6.98
N ASP A 246 8.93 1.67 -5.94
CA ASP A 246 10.31 1.68 -5.46
C ASP A 246 10.75 0.31 -4.94
N ALA A 247 9.92 -0.35 -4.13
CA ALA A 247 10.18 -1.68 -3.61
C ALA A 247 10.42 -2.71 -4.72
N TYR A 248 9.64 -2.66 -5.80
CA TYR A 248 9.85 -3.54 -6.95
C TYR A 248 11.10 -3.15 -7.77
N LYS A 249 11.35 -1.85 -7.92
CA LYS A 249 12.53 -1.33 -8.63
C LYS A 249 13.83 -1.73 -7.93
N GLU A 250 13.87 -1.69 -6.60
CA GLU A 250 14.97 -2.19 -5.76
C GLU A 250 15.27 -3.68 -6.03
N GLN A 251 14.25 -4.45 -6.40
CA GLN A 251 14.37 -5.88 -6.72
C GLN A 251 14.54 -6.15 -8.23
N GLY A 252 14.74 -5.11 -9.04
CA GLY A 252 15.04 -5.21 -10.46
C GLY A 252 13.82 -5.18 -11.39
N PHE A 253 12.63 -4.83 -10.90
CA PHE A 253 11.39 -4.77 -11.68
C PHE A 253 10.84 -3.35 -11.75
N ASP A 254 10.68 -2.81 -12.96
CA ASP A 254 9.98 -1.55 -13.15
C ASP A 254 8.50 -1.82 -13.43
N ILE A 255 7.66 -1.58 -12.42
CA ILE A 255 6.20 -1.75 -12.48
C ILE A 255 5.45 -0.44 -12.76
N SER A 256 6.16 0.68 -12.94
CA SER A 256 5.55 2.00 -13.13
C SER A 256 4.68 2.11 -14.38
N GLY A 257 4.89 1.24 -15.38
CA GLY A 257 4.06 1.19 -16.58
C GLY A 257 2.77 0.36 -16.47
N ASN A 258 2.53 -0.34 -15.36
CA ASN A 258 1.38 -1.26 -15.23
C ASN A 258 0.52 -0.93 -13.99
N PRO A 259 -0.57 -0.16 -14.16
CA PRO A 259 -1.44 0.22 -13.05
C PRO A 259 -2.21 -0.94 -12.43
N GLY A 260 -2.42 -2.04 -13.16
CA GLY A 260 -2.99 -3.26 -12.60
C GLY A 260 -2.07 -3.90 -11.55
N ILE A 261 -0.75 -3.89 -11.76
CA ILE A 261 0.20 -4.40 -10.76
C ILE A 261 0.22 -3.51 -9.53
N THR A 262 0.25 -2.19 -9.68
CA THR A 262 0.21 -1.29 -8.52
C THR A 262 -1.12 -1.39 -7.76
N ALA A 263 -2.26 -1.53 -8.47
CA ALA A 263 -3.57 -1.73 -7.84
C ALA A 263 -3.67 -3.08 -7.12
N THR A 264 -3.02 -4.11 -7.66
CA THR A 264 -2.87 -5.41 -6.98
C THR A 264 -2.13 -5.22 -5.65
N LEU A 265 -0.97 -4.56 -5.68
CA LEU A 265 -0.15 -4.31 -4.49
C LEU A 265 -0.85 -3.42 -3.46
N TYR A 266 -1.63 -2.45 -3.93
CA TYR A 266 -2.48 -1.63 -3.07
C TYR A 266 -3.50 -2.49 -2.30
N ASN A 267 -4.10 -3.47 -2.96
CA ASN A 267 -5.06 -4.37 -2.35
C ASN A 267 -4.43 -5.38 -1.38
N VAL A 268 -3.28 -5.97 -1.75
CA VAL A 268 -2.69 -7.09 -1.00
C VAL A 268 -1.60 -6.69 -0.02
N GLY A 269 -1.15 -5.43 -0.06
CA GLY A 269 -0.10 -4.88 0.79
C GLY A 269 1.26 -5.56 0.65
N GLN A 270 2.17 -5.22 1.58
CA GLN A 270 3.50 -5.81 1.73
C GLN A 270 4.37 -5.81 0.44
N PRO A 271 4.49 -4.68 -0.28
CA PRO A 271 5.19 -4.66 -1.57
C PRO A 271 6.66 -5.08 -1.47
N ARG A 272 7.38 -4.70 -0.41
CA ARG A 272 8.79 -5.05 -0.19
C ARG A 272 9.01 -6.55 -0.04
N GLN A 273 8.21 -7.21 0.80
CA GLN A 273 8.26 -8.66 0.97
C GLN A 273 7.96 -9.38 -0.36
N ARG A 274 6.88 -8.98 -1.04
CA ARG A 274 6.46 -9.59 -2.30
C ARG A 274 7.48 -9.41 -3.42
N ALA A 275 8.12 -8.24 -3.48
CA ALA A 275 9.18 -7.98 -4.45
C ALA A 275 10.40 -8.89 -4.21
N ALA A 276 10.83 -9.04 -2.95
CA ALA A 276 11.94 -9.91 -2.58
C ALA A 276 11.63 -11.40 -2.88
N GLU A 277 10.42 -11.86 -2.54
CA GLU A 277 9.94 -13.20 -2.85
C GLU A 277 9.90 -13.45 -4.37
N LEU A 278 9.46 -12.45 -5.16
CA LEU A 278 9.44 -12.56 -6.62
C LEU A 278 10.85 -12.71 -7.20
N LYS A 279 11.81 -11.87 -6.77
CA LYS A 279 13.21 -11.96 -7.21
C LYS A 279 13.81 -13.32 -6.88
N ALA A 280 13.57 -13.83 -5.67
CA ALA A 280 14.03 -15.13 -5.22
C ALA A 280 13.40 -16.28 -6.03
N ALA A 281 12.09 -16.26 -6.27
CA ALA A 281 11.39 -17.31 -6.99
C ALA A 281 11.70 -17.33 -8.49
N GLY A 282 12.00 -16.17 -9.08
CA GLY A 282 12.08 -16.02 -10.53
C GLY A 282 13.48 -16.16 -11.14
N LYS A 283 14.58 -16.00 -10.36
CA LYS A 283 15.91 -15.69 -10.93
C LYS A 283 15.83 -14.61 -12.04
N GLY A 284 14.92 -13.63 -11.89
CA GLY A 284 14.63 -12.59 -12.89
C GLY A 284 13.73 -12.99 -14.07
N ARG A 285 13.20 -14.21 -14.15
CA ARG A 285 12.34 -14.67 -15.28
C ARG A 285 10.84 -14.62 -15.00
N LYS A 286 10.44 -14.49 -13.75
CA LYS A 286 9.04 -14.39 -13.33
C LYS A 286 8.66 -12.93 -13.16
N LEU A 287 7.58 -12.51 -13.82
CA LEU A 287 6.99 -11.18 -13.66
C LEU A 287 5.92 -11.20 -12.55
N PRO A 288 5.63 -10.05 -11.92
CA PRO A 288 4.43 -9.94 -11.09
C PRO A 288 3.19 -10.11 -11.97
N VAL A 289 2.11 -10.57 -11.36
CA VAL A 289 0.82 -10.80 -12.02
C VAL A 289 -0.28 -10.11 -11.24
N GLU A 290 -1.33 -9.69 -11.95
CA GLU A 290 -2.46 -9.02 -11.34
C GLU A 290 -3.31 -9.98 -10.49
N ASN A 291 -3.89 -9.48 -9.41
CA ASN A 291 -5.08 -10.08 -8.83
C ASN A 291 -6.35 -9.54 -9.51
N TYR A 292 -7.52 -9.92 -9.01
CA TYR A 292 -8.80 -9.45 -9.52
C TYR A 292 -8.98 -7.91 -9.50
N TYR A 293 -8.32 -7.17 -8.58
CA TYR A 293 -8.28 -5.70 -8.60
C TYR A 293 -7.50 -5.21 -9.81
N GLY A 294 -6.24 -5.64 -9.90
CA GLY A 294 -5.35 -5.21 -10.96
C GLY A 294 -5.90 -5.55 -12.34
N TRP A 295 -6.54 -6.71 -12.45
CA TRP A 295 -7.14 -7.17 -13.67
C TRP A 295 -8.24 -6.22 -14.18
N LEU A 296 -9.15 -5.82 -13.28
CA LEU A 296 -10.20 -4.85 -13.61
C LEU A 296 -9.61 -3.50 -14.05
N VAL A 297 -8.60 -3.01 -13.35
CA VAL A 297 -7.97 -1.71 -13.65
C VAL A 297 -7.35 -1.71 -15.05
N ASN A 298 -6.64 -2.77 -15.41
CA ASN A 298 -6.06 -2.92 -16.73
C ASN A 298 -7.14 -3.11 -17.81
N GLU A 299 -8.20 -3.87 -17.52
CA GLU A 299 -9.33 -4.09 -18.44
C GLU A 299 -10.07 -2.78 -18.75
N LYS A 300 -10.19 -1.89 -17.75
CA LYS A 300 -10.89 -0.61 -17.87
C LYS A 300 -9.97 0.57 -18.14
N LEU A 301 -8.71 0.33 -18.48
CA LEU A 301 -7.67 1.35 -18.49
C LEU A 301 -8.03 2.56 -19.37
N ASP A 302 -8.55 2.34 -20.58
CA ASP A 302 -8.91 3.41 -21.50
C ASP A 302 -10.04 4.30 -20.95
N GLU A 303 -11.07 3.67 -20.37
CA GLU A 303 -12.17 4.38 -19.71
C GLU A 303 -11.64 5.23 -18.54
N LEU A 304 -10.80 4.64 -17.68
CA LEU A 304 -10.24 5.31 -16.51
C LEU A 304 -9.29 6.45 -16.88
N ARG A 305 -8.48 6.30 -17.93
CA ARG A 305 -7.63 7.38 -18.47
C ARG A 305 -8.46 8.56 -18.96
N SER A 306 -9.58 8.31 -19.64
CA SER A 306 -10.48 9.38 -20.11
C SER A 306 -10.97 10.27 -18.96
N LEU A 307 -11.14 9.74 -17.74
CA LEU A 307 -11.55 10.54 -16.57
C LEU A 307 -10.50 11.57 -16.18
N ILE A 308 -9.22 11.21 -16.33
CA ILE A 308 -8.08 12.06 -16.02
C ILE A 308 -7.95 13.13 -17.10
N ASP A 309 -8.03 12.76 -18.37
CA ASP A 309 -7.75 13.68 -19.48
C ASP A 309 -8.86 14.72 -19.72
N SER A 310 -10.13 14.36 -19.44
CA SER A 310 -11.33 15.19 -19.68
C SER A 310 -11.51 16.41 -18.74
N GLY A 311 -10.45 16.85 -18.08
CA GLY A 311 -10.45 17.98 -17.14
C GLY A 311 -9.19 18.84 -17.26
N SER A 312 -8.67 18.98 -18.48
CA SER A 312 -7.53 19.82 -18.84
C SER A 312 -8.03 21.08 -19.54
#